data_AF-A0A494Y7J0-F1
#
_entry.id   AF-A0A494Y7J0-F1
#
_cell.length_a   1.000
_cell.length_b   1.000
_cell.length_c   1.000
_cell.angle_alpha   90.00
_cell.angle_beta   90.00
_cell.angle_gamma   90.00
#
_symmetry.space_group_name_H-M   'P 1'
#
loop_
_entity.id
_entity.type
_entity.pdbx_description
1 polymer ?
#
loop_
_entity_poly.entity_id
_entity_poly.type
_entity_poly.pdbx_seq_one_letter_code
_entity_poly.pdbx_strand_id
1 'polypeptide(L)'
;MTSSEIHALPIVFAPEFGEAFRRERKAQGRTQQWVAEKAGVTRFTITQLESGQNVGLHHALAALTALGKGLSIVSVRPDYDQIKEMFRDDEGS
;
A
#
# COMPACT_ATOMS: atom_id res chain seq x y z
N MET A 1 -17.37 -8.00 19.50
CA MET A 1 -16.74 -7.11 18.51
C MET A 1 -15.24 -7.32 18.61
N THR A 2 -14.68 -8.22 17.82
CA THR A 2 -13.25 -8.20 17.52
C THR A 2 -13.21 -7.96 16.02
N SER A 3 -13.00 -6.69 15.63
CA SER A 3 -12.68 -6.38 14.24
C SER A 3 -11.53 -7.30 13.85
N SER A 4 -11.77 -8.18 12.89
CA SER A 4 -10.71 -8.92 12.22
C SER A 4 -9.82 -7.87 11.58
N GLU A 5 -8.77 -7.46 12.27
CA GLU A 5 -7.72 -6.66 11.65
C GLU A 5 -7.19 -7.52 10.51
N ILE A 6 -7.30 -7.01 9.28
CA ILE A 6 -6.66 -7.63 8.15
C ILE A 6 -5.16 -7.51 8.44
N HIS A 7 -4.55 -8.59 8.93
CA HIS A 7 -3.14 -8.66 9.26
C HIS A 7 -2.32 -8.74 7.97
N ALA A 8 -2.30 -7.66 7.19
CA ALA A 8 -1.41 -7.54 6.04
C ALA A 8 0.03 -7.58 6.54
N LEU A 9 0.87 -8.37 5.85
CA LEU A 9 2.31 -8.37 6.12
C LEU A 9 2.89 -6.96 5.94
N PRO A 10 3.85 -6.56 6.79
CA PRO A 10 4.48 -5.26 6.67
C PRO A 10 5.22 -5.14 5.33
N ILE A 11 5.03 -4.00 4.66
CA ILE A 11 5.78 -3.68 3.44
C ILE A 11 7.18 -3.23 3.85
N VAL A 12 8.20 -3.91 3.32
CA VAL A 12 9.61 -3.65 3.69
C VAL A 12 10.45 -3.16 2.51
N PHE A 13 9.96 -3.27 1.27
CA PHE A 13 10.65 -2.78 0.07
C PHE A 13 9.81 -1.78 -0.73
N ALA A 14 10.48 -0.80 -1.38
CA ALA A 14 9.81 0.24 -2.15
C ALA A 14 8.96 -0.27 -3.35
N PRO A 15 9.38 -1.30 -4.12
CA PRO A 15 8.53 -1.86 -5.18
C PRO A 15 7.21 -2.46 -4.66
N GLU A 16 7.25 -3.13 -3.51
CA GLU A 16 6.05 -3.67 -2.86
C GLU A 16 5.09 -2.56 -2.45
N PHE A 17 5.62 -1.46 -1.91
CA PHE A 17 4.83 -0.27 -1.63
C PHE A 17 4.15 0.28 -2.88
N GLY A 18 4.90 0.42 -3.98
CA GLY A 18 4.39 0.91 -5.26
C GLY A 18 3.25 0.04 -5.82
N GLU A 19 3.42 -1.28 -5.79
CA GLU A 19 2.39 -2.22 -6.24
C GLU A 19 1.17 -2.26 -5.31
N ALA A 20 1.37 -2.17 -3.99
CA ALA A 20 0.26 -2.06 -3.04
C ALA A 20 -0.56 -0.78 -3.27
N PHE A 21 0.12 0.35 -3.47
CA PHE A 21 -0.51 1.62 -3.82
C PHE A 21 -1.30 1.52 -5.13
N ARG A 22 -0.68 0.93 -6.17
CA ARG A 22 -1.30 0.73 -7.48
C ARG A 22 -2.55 -0.14 -7.41
N ARG A 23 -2.49 -1.24 -6.66
CA ARG A 23 -3.62 -2.15 -6.44
C ARG A 23 -4.77 -1.42 -5.78
N GLU A 24 -4.50 -0.65 -4.72
CA GLU A 24 -5.51 0.14 -4.04
C GLU A 24 -6.15 1.19 -4.97
N ARG A 25 -5.34 1.96 -5.71
CA ARG A 25 -5.85 2.94 -6.67
C ARG A 25 -6.79 2.29 -7.70
N LYS A 26 -6.38 1.14 -8.25
CA LYS A 26 -7.17 0.38 -9.23
C LYS A 26 -8.46 -0.17 -8.62
N ALA A 27 -8.41 -0.68 -7.38
CA ALA A 27 -9.60 -1.17 -6.66
C ALA A 27 -10.67 -0.07 -6.48
N GLN A 28 -10.24 1.18 -6.34
CA GLN A 28 -11.13 2.35 -6.28
C GLN A 28 -11.53 2.92 -7.65
N GLY A 29 -11.12 2.30 -8.77
CA GLY A 29 -11.42 2.77 -10.12
C GLY A 29 -10.79 4.13 -10.46
N ARG A 30 -9.73 4.56 -9.76
CA ARG A 30 -9.09 5.87 -9.97
C ARG A 30 -7.96 5.78 -11.00
N THR A 31 -7.80 6.81 -11.82
CA THR A 31 -6.65 6.92 -12.74
C THR A 31 -5.44 7.51 -12.02
N GLN A 32 -4.24 7.34 -12.57
CA GLN A 32 -3.04 8.00 -12.05
C GLN A 32 -3.18 9.53 -12.09
N GLN A 33 -3.82 10.05 -13.15
CA GLN A 33 -4.09 11.47 -13.32
C GLN A 33 -4.98 12.01 -12.20
N TRP A 34 -6.04 11.27 -11.84
CA TRP A 34 -6.95 11.65 -10.76
C TRP A 34 -6.22 11.77 -9.41
N VAL A 35 -5.33 10.81 -9.10
CA VAL A 35 -4.52 10.87 -7.87
C VAL A 35 -3.56 12.05 -7.91
N ALA A 36 -2.91 12.28 -9.04
CA ALA A 36 -1.97 13.39 -9.22
C ALA A 36 -2.63 14.75 -8.94
N GLU A 37 -3.83 14.97 -9.49
CA GLU A 37 -4.63 16.19 -9.25
C GLU A 37 -5.02 16.35 -7.78
N LYS A 38 -5.45 15.27 -7.12
CA LYS A 38 -5.83 15.30 -5.70
C LYS A 38 -4.65 15.47 -4.75
N ALA A 39 -3.49 14.94 -5.12
CA ALA A 39 -2.27 15.02 -4.33
C ALA A 39 -1.43 16.29 -4.63
N GLY A 40 -1.80 17.08 -5.65
CA GLY A 40 -1.05 18.27 -6.04
C GLY A 40 0.32 17.95 -6.66
N VAL A 41 0.44 16.83 -7.37
CA VAL A 41 1.69 16.37 -8.00
C VAL A 41 1.50 16.10 -9.48
N THR A 42 2.59 15.80 -10.20
CA THR A 42 2.50 15.41 -11.61
C THR A 42 2.05 13.96 -11.75
N ARG A 43 1.41 13.61 -12.88
CA ARG A 43 1.12 12.21 -13.22
C ARG A 43 2.39 11.35 -13.27
N PHE A 44 3.51 11.92 -13.71
CA PHE A 44 4.79 11.21 -13.75
C PHE A 44 5.26 10.81 -12.33
N THR A 45 5.06 11.67 -11.33
CA THR A 45 5.31 11.35 -9.92
C THR A 45 4.50 10.14 -9.46
N ILE A 46 3.23 10.01 -9.87
CA ILE A 46 2.41 8.83 -9.55
C ILE A 46 2.93 7.58 -10.28
N THR A 47 3.39 7.69 -11.53
CA THR A 47 4.03 6.58 -12.25
C THR A 47 5.31 6.11 -11.54
N GLN A 48 6.14 7.05 -11.07
CA GLN A 48 7.35 6.74 -10.29
C GLN A 48 7.01 6.07 -8.95
N LEU A 49 6.03 6.60 -8.23
CA LEU A 49 5.51 6.01 -6.99
C LEU A 49 5.07 4.55 -7.19
N GLU A 50 4.24 4.30 -8.21
CA GLU A 50 3.72 2.95 -8.50
C GLU A 50 4.79 1.96 -8.95
N SER A 51 5.93 2.44 -9.45
CA SER A 51 7.09 1.61 -9.82
C SER A 51 8.14 1.51 -8.71
N GLY A 52 7.85 2.01 -7.52
CA GLY A 52 8.76 1.96 -6.37
C GLY A 52 10.01 2.83 -6.54
N GLN A 53 9.97 3.82 -7.44
CA GLN A 53 11.08 4.76 -7.64
C GLN A 53 11.14 5.79 -6.52
N ASN A 54 12.29 6.46 -6.41
CA ASN A 54 12.47 7.52 -5.43
C ASN A 54 11.51 8.69 -5.73
N VAL A 55 10.61 8.94 -4.78
CA VAL A 55 9.79 10.14 -4.73
C VAL A 55 9.92 10.77 -3.36
N GLY A 56 9.70 12.08 -3.26
CA GLY A 56 9.66 12.75 -1.96
C GLY A 56 8.60 12.13 -1.04
N LEU A 57 8.95 11.88 0.22
CA LEU A 57 8.04 11.28 1.21
C LEU A 57 6.70 12.03 1.32
N HIS A 58 6.73 13.36 1.28
CA HIS A 58 5.53 14.19 1.31
C HIS A 58 4.61 13.95 0.10
N HIS A 59 5.15 13.66 -1.09
CA HIS A 59 4.35 13.27 -2.25
C HIS A 59 3.71 11.90 -2.08
N ALA A 60 4.43 10.93 -1.51
CA ALA A 60 3.88 9.61 -1.22
C ALA A 60 2.72 9.68 -0.21
N LEU A 61 2.88 10.47 0.87
CA LEU A 61 1.83 10.69 1.87
C LEU A 61 0.62 11.46 1.29
N ALA A 62 0.85 12.46 0.44
CA ALA A 62 -0.23 13.17 -0.26
C ALA A 62 -1.01 12.24 -1.19
N ALA A 63 -0.31 11.37 -1.92
CA ALA A 63 -0.93 10.37 -2.80
C ALA A 63 -1.74 9.33 -2.03
N LEU A 64 -1.26 8.86 -0.86
CA LEU A 64 -2.02 7.99 0.04
C LEU A 64 -3.29 8.69 0.53
N THR A 65 -3.16 9.94 0.97
CA THR A 65 -4.29 10.74 1.47
C THR A 65 -5.34 10.96 0.38
N ALA A 66 -4.92 11.16 -0.88
CA ALA A 66 -5.83 11.26 -2.03
C ALA A 66 -6.70 10.00 -2.22
N LEU A 67 -6.22 8.82 -1.81
CA LEU A 67 -6.97 7.56 -1.82
C LEU A 67 -7.70 7.27 -0.49
N GLY A 68 -7.71 8.23 0.44
CA GLY A 68 -8.27 8.04 1.79
C GLY A 68 -7.47 7.04 2.63
N LYS A 69 -6.17 6.89 2.37
CA LYS A 69 -5.26 6.00 3.11
C LYS A 69 -4.25 6.78 3.94
N GLY A 70 -3.75 6.13 4.98
CA GLY A 70 -2.63 6.59 5.79
C GLY A 70 -1.49 5.57 5.81
N LEU A 71 -0.42 5.91 6.51
CA LEU A 71 0.71 5.01 6.78
C LEU A 71 0.72 4.69 8.28
N SER A 72 0.90 3.41 8.62
CA SER A 72 1.15 2.96 9.99
C SER A 72 2.55 2.35 10.07
N ILE A 73 3.24 2.53 11.19
CA ILE A 73 4.53 1.90 11.47
C ILE A 73 4.26 0.69 12.36
N VAL A 74 4.65 -0.48 11.88
CA VAL A 74 4.36 -1.78 12.51
C VAL A 74 5.64 -2.59 12.70
N SER A 75 5.57 -3.65 13.51
CA SER A 75 6.67 -4.61 13.66
C SER A 75 6.94 -5.35 12.35
N VAL A 76 8.22 -5.53 12.01
CA VAL A 76 8.64 -6.41 10.90
C VAL A 76 8.53 -7.89 11.26
N ARG A 77 8.53 -8.22 12.57
CA ARG A 77 8.37 -9.59 13.05
C ARG A 77 6.89 -9.94 13.06
N PRO A 78 6.45 -10.98 12.32
CA PRO A 78 5.09 -11.44 12.38
C PRO A 78 4.77 -11.90 13.80
N ASP A 79 3.59 -11.54 14.31
CA ASP A 79 3.06 -12.14 15.51
C ASP A 79 2.51 -13.56 15.24
N TYR A 80 2.14 -14.28 16.29
CA TYR A 80 1.66 -15.66 16.17
C TYR A 80 0.44 -15.79 15.25
N ASP A 81 -0.46 -14.81 15.26
CA ASP A 81 -1.68 -14.85 14.45
C ASP A 81 -1.37 -14.63 12.96
N GLN A 82 -0.44 -13.72 12.65
CA GLN A 82 0.12 -13.53 11.30
C GLN A 82 0.79 -14.81 10.79
N ILE A 83 1.60 -15.46 11.61
CA ILE A 83 2.27 -16.73 11.26
C ILE A 83 1.23 -17.81 10.96
N LYS A 84 0.20 -17.94 11.80
CA LYS A 84 -0.86 -18.95 11.62
C LYS A 84 -1.65 -18.77 10.33
N GLU A 85 -1.83 -17.53 9.86
CA GLU A 85 -2.49 -17.27 8.58
C GLU A 85 -1.60 -17.63 7.39
N MET A 86 -0.29 -17.34 7.46
CA MET A 86 0.68 -17.68 6.40
C MET A 86 0.73 -19.17 6.07
N PHE A 87 0.54 -20.05 7.05
CA PHE A 87 0.57 -21.51 6.86
C PHE A 87 -0.79 -22.11 6.51
N ARG A 88 -1.88 -21.32 6.51
CA ARG A 88 -3.23 -21.83 6.23
C ARG A 88 -3.49 -22.05 4.74
N ASP A 89 -2.71 -21.41 3.87
CA ASP A 89 -2.81 -21.52 2.41
C ASP A 89 -2.04 -22.71 1.81
N ASP A 90 -1.20 -23.41 2.59
CA ASP A 90 -0.34 -24.51 2.12
C ASP A 90 -0.93 -25.93 2.31
N GLU A 91 -2.04 -26.10 3.06
CA GLU A 91 -2.64 -27.42 3.34
C GLU A 91 -3.82 -27.81 2.41
N GLY A 92 -4.02 -27.06 1.31
CA GLY A 92 -5.14 -27.27 0.37
C GLY A 92 -4.72 -27.49 -1.08
N SER A 93 -3.98 -28.56 -1.37
CA SER A 93 -3.76 -29.09 -2.73
C SER A 93 -3.93 -30.61 -2.80
#